data_AF-A0A7L2K9G4-F1
#
_entry.id   AF-A0A7L2K9G4-F1
#
_cell.length_a   1.000
_cell.length_b   1.000
_cell.length_c   1.000
_cell.angle_alpha   90.00
_cell.angle_beta   90.00
_cell.angle_gamma   90.00
#
_symmetry.space_group_name_H-M   'P 1'
#
loop_
_entity.id
_entity.type
_entity.pdbx_description
1 polymer ?
#
loop_
_entity_poly.entity_id
_entity_poly.type
_entity_poly.pdbx_seq_one_letter_code
_entity_poly.pdbx_strand_id
1 'polypeptide(L)' 'RVPGRVRVSLDYDRGQVAFFDVDEKSLIFSFPAASFRGRRVRPWFLVWGEGAWLSLCP' A
#
# COMPACT_ATOMS: atom_id res chain seq x y z
N ARG A 1 17.42 1.53 -0.87
CA ARG A 1 17.39 0.06 -0.72
C ARG A 1 16.04 -0.44 -1.25
N VAL A 2 15.89 -1.71 -1.62
CA VAL A 2 14.56 -2.27 -1.98
C VAL A 2 13.85 -2.69 -0.69
N PRO A 3 12.62 -2.20 -0.40
CA PRO A 3 11.90 -2.53 0.82
C PRO A 3 11.55 -4.02 0.85
N GLY A 4 11.87 -4.71 1.94
CA GLY A 4 11.46 -6.10 2.18
C GLY A 4 10.04 -6.22 2.73
N ARG A 5 9.53 -5.15 3.34
CA ARG A 5 8.18 -5.08 3.91
C ARG A 5 7.60 -3.69 3.69
N VAL A 6 6.41 -3.64 3.09
CA VAL A 6 5.70 -2.41 2.81
C VAL A 6 4.39 -2.38 3.60
N ARG A 7 4.14 -1.28 4.31
CA ARG A 7 2.82 -1.00 4.90
C ARG A 7 2.02 -0.16 3.91
N VAL A 8 0.80 -0.59 3.62
CA VAL A 8 -0.18 0.20 2.86
C VAL A 8 -1.21 0.73 3.85
N SER A 9 -1.39 2.05 3.88
CA SER A 9 -2.37 2.72 4.74
C SER A 9 -3.47 3.35 3.90
N LEU A 10 -4.72 3.15 4.32
CA LEU A 10 -5.90 3.79 3.74
C LEU A 10 -6.48 4.75 4.77
N ASP A 11 -6.52 6.04 4.45
CA ASP A 11 -7.33 7.04 5.14
C ASP A 11 -8.55 7.33 4.26
N TYR A 12 -9.69 6.72 4.60
CA TYR A 12 -10.89 6.81 3.79
C TYR A 12 -11.48 8.22 3.77
N ASP A 13 -11.50 8.88 4.93
CA ASP A 13 -12.12 10.19 5.11
C ASP A 13 -11.31 11.28 4.42
N ARG A 14 -9.98 11.18 4.48
CA ARG A 14 -9.07 12.10 3.76
C ARG A 14 -8.88 11.74 2.30
N GLY A 15 -9.40 10.60 1.83
CA GLY A 15 -9.26 10.20 0.44
C GLY A 15 -7.85 9.79 0.06
N GLN A 16 -7.05 9.27 1.00
CA GLN A 16 -5.61 9.09 0.82
C GLN A 16 -5.19 7.63 0.95
N VAL A 17 -4.23 7.22 0.11
CA VAL A 17 -3.52 5.94 0.22
C VAL A 17 -2.02 6.23 0.22
N ALA A 18 -1.31 5.67 1.19
CA ALA A 18 0.13 5.86 1.35
C ALA A 18 0.86 4.55 1.60
N PHE A 19 2.10 4.49 1.11
CA PHE A 19 3.00 3.34 1.16
C PHE A 19 4.23 3.72 1.99
N PHE A 20 4.59 2.86 2.93
CA PHE A 20 5.71 3.09 3.83
C PHE A 20 6.67 1.90 3.83
N ASP A 21 7.97 2.19 3.85
CA ASP A 21 8.98 1.20 4.19
C ASP A 21 8.89 0.97 5.71
N VAL A 22 8.66 -0.26 6.13
CA VAL A 22 8.50 -0.59 7.55
C VAL A 22 9.83 -0.55 8.29
N ASP A 23 10.92 -0.96 7.64
CA ASP A 23 12.24 -1.07 8.24
C ASP A 23 12.89 0.32 8.36
N GLU A 24 12.79 1.12 7.30
CA GLU A 24 13.32 2.50 7.27
C GLU A 24 12.36 3.52 7.89
N LYS A 25 11.11 3.13 8.18
CA LYS A 25 10.05 3.98 8.74
C LYS A 25 9.81 5.25 7.91
N SER A 26 9.95 5.14 6.59
CA SER A 26 9.91 6.26 5.66
C SER A 26 8.72 6.16 4.71
N LEU A 27 8.27 7.31 4.19
CA LEU A 27 7.26 7.35 3.14
C LEU A 27 7.92 6.94 1.82
N ILE A 28 7.38 5.89 1.19
CA ILE A 28 7.76 5.52 -0.18
C ILE A 28 6.99 6.41 -1.16
N PHE A 29 5.66 6.45 -1.01
CA PHE A 29 4.78 7.20 -1.90
C PHE A 29 3.41 7.45 -1.27
N SER A 30 2.78 8.57 -1.61
CA SER A 30 1.37 8.83 -1.33
C SER A 30 0.66 9.23 -2.60
N PHE A 31 -0.51 8.65 -2.84
CA PHE A 31 -1.42 9.19 -3.84
C PHE A 31 -1.92 10.58 -3.40
N PRO A 32 -2.17 11.51 -4.35
CA PRO A 32 -2.93 12.71 -4.07
C PRO A 32 -4.30 12.37 -3.49
N ALA A 33 -4.83 13.24 -2.63
CA ALA A 33 -6.14 13.05 -2.04
C ALA A 33 -7.23 12.97 -3.13
N ALA A 34 -8.12 11.99 -3.02
CA ALA A 34 -9.22 11.76 -3.95
C ALA A 34 -10.47 11.26 -3.22
N SER A 35 -11.64 11.72 -3.65
CA SER A 35 -12.90 11.21 -3.08
C SER A 35 -13.16 9.75 -3.51
N PHE A 36 -13.37 8.86 -2.54
CA PHE A 36 -13.78 7.47 -2.80
C PHE A 36 -15.28 7.30 -3.07
N ARG A 37 -16.07 8.37 -2.92
CA ARG A 37 -17.51 8.43 -3.26
C ARG A 37 -18.34 7.30 -2.62
N GLY A 38 -18.05 6.93 -1.37
CA GLY A 38 -18.76 5.86 -0.66
C GLY A 38 -18.50 4.45 -1.21
N ARG A 39 -17.57 4.29 -2.18
CA ARG A 39 -17.22 2.99 -2.74
C ARG A 39 -16.35 2.22 -1.76
N ARG A 40 -16.56 0.90 -1.72
CA ARG A 40 -15.70 0.00 -0.97
C ARG A 40 -14.34 -0.10 -1.65
N VAL A 41 -13.27 0.24 -0.93
CA VAL A 41 -11.89 0.00 -1.34
C VAL A 41 -11.47 -1.39 -0.87
N ARG A 42 -10.76 -2.13 -1.72
CA ARG A 42 -10.19 -3.44 -1.38
C ARG A 42 -8.69 -3.44 -1.67
N PRO A 43 -7.88 -4.15 -0.88
CA PRO A 43 -6.49 -4.39 -1.25
C PRO A 43 -6.40 -5.06 -2.62
N TRP A 44 -5.44 -4.63 -3.43
CA TRP A 44 -5.15 -5.22 -4.74
C TRP A 44 -3.69 -5.66 -4.77
N PHE A 45 -3.46 -6.89 -5.23
CA PHE A 45 -2.14 -7.49 -5.29
C PHE A 45 -1.92 -8.06 -6.70
N LEU A 46 -0.75 -7.78 -7.24
CA LEU A 46 -0.28 -8.38 -8.49
C LEU A 46 1.11 -8.97 -8.23
N VAL A 47 1.23 -10.28 -8.42
CA VAL A 47 2.49 -11.02 -8.32
C VAL A 47 2.84 -11.49 -9.72
N TRP A 48 4.04 -11.19 -10.18
CA TRP A 48 4.48 -11.49 -11.54
C TRP A 48 5.94 -11.95 -11.54
N GLY A 49 6.27 -12.91 -12.41
CA GLY A 49 7.60 -13.52 -12.52
C GLY A 49 7.67 -14.92 -11.91
N GLU A 50 8.56 -15.75 -12.45
CA GLU A 50 8.77 -17.12 -11.95
C GLU A 50 9.31 -17.09 -10.52
N GLY A 51 8.67 -17.84 -9.61
CA GLY A 51 9.04 -17.91 -8.20
C GLY A 51 8.67 -16.70 -7.33
N ALA A 52 7.97 -15.70 -7.88
CA ALA A 52 7.51 -14.55 -7.10
C ALA A 52 6.37 -14.92 -6.15
N TRP A 53 6.41 -14.40 -4.93
CA TRP A 53 5.35 -14.56 -3.94
C TRP A 53 5.21 -13.30 -3.08
N LEU A 54 4.03 -13.15 -2.49
CA LEU A 54 3.73 -12.08 -1.53
C LEU A 54 3.01 -12.71 -0.35
N SER A 55 3.30 -12.22 0.85
CA SER A 55 2.60 -12.61 2.07
C SER A 55 2.07 -11.38 2.78
N LEU A 56 0.95 -11.55 3.47
CA LEU A 56 0.41 -10.53 4.36
C LEU A 56 0.96 -10.78 5.76
N CYS A 57 1.49 -9.73 6.39
CA CYS A 57 1.76 -9.77 7.82
C CYS A 57 0.42 -9.89 8.57
N PRO A 58 0.34 -10.71 9.63
CA PRO A 58 -0.84 -10.77 10.50
C PRO A 58 -1.17 -9.42 11.14
#